data_AF-A0A6S6SA66-F1
#
_entry.id   AF-A0A6S6SA66-F1
#
_cell.length_a   1.000
_cell.length_b   1.000
_cell.length_c   1.000
_cell.angle_alpha   90.00
_cell.angle_beta   90.00
_cell.angle_gamma   90.00
#
_symmetry.space_group_name_H-M   'P 1'
#
loop_
_entity.id
_entity.type
_entity.pdbx_description
1 polymer ?
#
loop_
_entity_poly.entity_id
_entity_poly.type
_entity_poly.pdbx_seq_one_letter_code
_entity_poly.pdbx_strand_id
1 'polypeptide(L)'
;MKFLVTKELAHNPLLKMLVLMFVAILVLFLFSNVVLHHYQIGLTFESASESILGNEEAFVERMLLDTLLEKIHIDLFTSMITLTLLVMIYIRIYEPQSNTMIHIGFIAAILSIVSLVLSYFLGELFVMFWIGFFLLWHAVALYFSLLIIMKLARS
;
A
#
# COMPACT_ATOMS: atom_id res chain seq x y z
N MET A 1 -32.80 5.04 -8.16
CA MET A 1 -32.14 3.79 -7.71
C MET A 1 -32.06 3.82 -6.19
N LYS A 2 -32.95 3.11 -5.49
CA LYS A 2 -33.20 3.23 -4.04
C LYS A 2 -32.51 2.13 -3.21
N PHE A 3 -31.55 1.40 -3.81
CA PHE A 3 -30.88 0.23 -3.21
C PHE A 3 -29.54 0.53 -2.53
N LEU A 4 -29.13 1.79 -2.43
CA LEU A 4 -27.91 2.19 -1.73
C LEU A 4 -28.23 2.82 -0.38
N VAL A 5 -29.23 2.29 0.32
CA VAL A 5 -29.53 2.65 1.71
C VAL A 5 -28.48 1.98 2.60
N THR A 6 -27.67 2.80 3.27
CA THR A 6 -26.59 2.48 4.21
C THR A 6 -26.96 1.51 5.33
N LYS A 7 -28.25 1.20 5.52
CA LYS A 7 -28.75 0.29 6.56
C LYS A 7 -28.66 -1.20 6.23
N GLU A 8 -28.50 -1.59 4.95
CA GLU A 8 -28.47 -3.02 4.60
C GLU A 8 -27.15 -3.72 4.94
N LEU A 9 -26.03 -2.99 5.04
CA LEU A 9 -24.73 -3.60 5.38
C LEU A 9 -24.71 -4.14 6.82
N ALA A 10 -25.41 -3.48 7.74
CA ALA A 10 -25.54 -3.95 9.12
C ALA A 10 -26.62 -5.04 9.28
N HIS A 11 -27.65 -5.06 8.41
CA HIS A 11 -28.75 -6.01 8.52
C HIS A 11 -28.57 -7.30 7.71
N ASN A 12 -27.69 -7.32 6.71
CA ASN A 12 -27.43 -8.50 5.90
C ASN A 12 -26.11 -9.19 6.33
N PRO A 13 -26.19 -10.31 7.09
CA PRO A 13 -25.00 -11.00 7.59
C PRO A 13 -24.11 -11.55 6.48
N LEU A 14 -24.67 -11.87 5.32
CA LEU A 14 -23.91 -12.36 4.16
C LEU A 14 -23.04 -11.25 3.57
N LEU A 15 -23.58 -10.04 3.42
CA LEU A 15 -22.82 -8.90 2.90
C LEU A 15 -21.70 -8.49 3.85
N LYS A 16 -21.96 -8.53 5.16
CA LYS A 16 -20.96 -8.32 6.21
C LYS A 16 -19.81 -9.33 6.10
N MET A 17 -20.12 -10.63 5.97
CA MET A 17 -19.12 -11.68 5.83
C MET A 17 -18.29 -11.51 4.55
N LEU A 18 -18.93 -11.14 3.44
CA LEU A 18 -18.25 -10.87 2.18
C LEU A 18 -17.24 -9.72 2.32
N VAL A 19 -17.64 -8.60 2.93
CA VAL A 19 -16.72 -7.47 3.16
C VAL A 19 -15.57 -7.86 4.09
N LEU A 20 -15.83 -8.64 5.14
CA LEU A 20 -14.78 -9.13 6.04
C LEU A 20 -13.75 -9.99 5.29
N MET A 21 -14.20 -10.96 4.49
CA MET A 21 -13.33 -11.81 3.68
C MET A 21 -12.55 -10.99 2.65
N PHE A 22 -13.19 -10.00 2.04
CA PHE A 22 -12.53 -9.11 1.10
C PHE A 22 -11.41 -8.29 1.75
N VAL A 23 -11.65 -7.71 2.93
CA VAL A 23 -10.62 -6.99 3.68
C VAL A 23 -9.51 -7.93 4.14
N ALA A 24 -9.83 -9.18 4.53
CA ALA A 24 -8.82 -10.17 4.88
C ALA A 24 -7.89 -10.49 3.69
N ILE A 25 -8.43 -10.59 2.49
CA ILE A 25 -7.64 -10.76 1.25
C ILE A 25 -6.76 -9.52 1.00
N LEU A 26 -7.28 -8.31 1.18
CA LEU A 26 -6.49 -7.08 1.02
C LEU A 26 -5.34 -6.99 2.05
N VAL A 27 -5.56 -7.45 3.29
CA VAL A 27 -4.51 -7.53 4.31
C VAL A 27 -3.44 -8.54 3.91
N LEU A 28 -3.83 -9.74 3.45
CA LEU A 28 -2.88 -10.73 2.96
C LEU A 28 -2.08 -10.21 1.76
N PHE A 29 -2.74 -9.45 0.87
CA PHE A 29 -2.11 -8.81 -0.27
C PHE A 29 -1.09 -7.75 0.16
N LEU A 30 -1.40 -6.90 1.15
CA LEU A 30 -0.47 -5.94 1.73
C LEU A 30 0.78 -6.64 2.29
N PHE A 31 0.61 -7.70 3.08
CA PHE A 31 1.74 -8.46 3.59
C PHE A 31 2.57 -9.10 2.48
N SER A 32 1.90 -9.65 1.46
CA SER A 32 2.59 -10.25 0.30
C SER A 32 3.39 -9.20 -0.48
N ASN A 33 2.87 -7.96 -0.60
CA ASN A 33 3.57 -6.86 -1.26
C ASN A 33 4.84 -6.45 -0.49
N VAL A 34 4.79 -6.39 0.84
CA VAL A 34 5.98 -6.13 1.68
C VAL A 34 7.02 -7.23 1.53
N VAL A 35 6.60 -8.50 1.57
CA VAL A 35 7.50 -9.65 1.40
C VAL A 35 8.16 -9.64 0.02
N LEU A 36 7.38 -9.33 -1.03
CA LEU A 36 7.90 -9.25 -2.39
C LEU A 36 8.97 -8.15 -2.52
N HIS A 37 8.72 -6.97 -1.93
CA HIS A 37 9.70 -5.89 -1.93
C HIS A 37 10.97 -6.22 -1.15
N HIS A 38 10.81 -6.87 0.01
CA HIS A 38 11.96 -7.36 0.77
C HIS A 38 12.81 -8.34 -0.03
N TYR A 39 12.17 -9.25 -0.77
CA TYR A 39 12.89 -10.25 -1.56
C TYR A 39 13.54 -9.66 -2.81
N GLN A 40 12.89 -8.73 -3.50
CA GLN A 40 13.36 -8.25 -4.80
C GLN A 40 14.24 -6.99 -4.75
N ILE A 41 14.12 -6.17 -3.71
CA ILE A 41 14.87 -4.91 -3.55
C ILE A 41 15.56 -4.87 -2.19
N GLY A 42 14.90 -5.40 -1.16
CA GLY A 42 15.31 -5.20 0.22
C GLY A 42 14.54 -4.06 0.87
N LEU A 43 14.38 -4.16 2.20
CA LEU A 43 13.72 -3.14 3.02
C LEU A 43 14.68 -2.46 4.01
N THR A 44 15.96 -2.85 3.97
CA THR A 44 17.03 -2.13 4.68
C THR A 44 17.70 -1.18 3.72
N PHE A 45 18.24 -0.08 4.23
CA PHE A 45 18.95 0.90 3.42
C PHE A 45 20.08 0.26 2.59
N GLU A 46 20.89 -0.57 3.22
CA GLU A 46 22.00 -1.29 2.58
C GLU A 46 21.51 -2.18 1.43
N SER A 47 20.59 -3.12 1.70
CA SER A 47 20.07 -4.04 0.67
C SER A 47 19.39 -3.32 -0.48
N ALA A 48 18.61 -2.28 -0.19
CA ALA A 48 17.90 -1.50 -1.18
C ALA A 48 18.85 -0.65 -2.04
N SER A 49 19.86 -0.03 -1.43
CA SER A 49 20.87 0.75 -2.16
C SER A 49 21.70 -0.16 -3.08
N GLU A 50 22.18 -1.30 -2.58
CA GLU A 50 22.93 -2.27 -3.40
C GLU A 50 22.10 -2.79 -4.55
N SER A 51 20.82 -3.10 -4.33
CA SER A 51 19.94 -3.59 -5.39
C SER A 51 19.60 -2.52 -6.44
N ILE A 52 19.32 -1.29 -6.03
CA ILE A 52 18.87 -0.21 -6.94
C ILE A 52 20.04 0.43 -7.68
N LEU A 53 21.17 0.63 -7.01
CA LEU A 53 22.33 1.38 -7.52
C LEU A 53 23.49 0.47 -7.97
N GLY A 54 23.51 -0.77 -7.51
CA GLY A 54 24.63 -1.69 -7.70
C GLY A 54 25.72 -1.50 -6.65
N ASN A 55 26.64 -2.45 -6.59
CA ASN A 55 27.84 -2.40 -5.76
C ASN A 55 28.99 -3.08 -6.51
N GLU A 56 29.99 -2.30 -6.93
CA GLU A 56 31.15 -2.80 -7.67
C GLU A 56 32.03 -3.73 -6.82
N GLU A 57 32.14 -3.48 -5.51
CA GLU A 57 32.95 -4.29 -4.60
C GLU A 57 32.30 -5.66 -4.33
N ALA A 58 30.97 -5.70 -4.34
CA ALA A 58 30.19 -6.93 -4.19
C ALA A 58 29.83 -7.59 -5.54
N PHE A 59 30.30 -7.04 -6.67
CA PHE A 59 29.94 -7.48 -8.03
C PHE A 59 28.43 -7.53 -8.28
N VAL A 60 27.67 -6.65 -7.64
CA VAL A 60 26.22 -6.51 -7.80
C VAL A 60 25.97 -5.48 -8.90
N GLU A 61 25.38 -5.93 -10.00
CA GLU A 61 24.97 -5.02 -11.06
C GLU A 61 23.78 -4.17 -10.61
N ARG A 62 23.77 -2.94 -11.10
CA ARG A 62 22.65 -2.04 -10.90
C ARG A 62 21.38 -2.60 -11.54
N MET A 63 20.25 -2.45 -10.86
CA MET A 63 18.95 -2.83 -11.41
C MET A 63 18.73 -2.22 -12.81
N LEU A 64 18.27 -3.03 -13.75
CA LEU A 64 17.95 -2.55 -15.09
C LEU A 64 16.73 -1.61 -15.04
N LEU A 65 16.74 -0.58 -15.89
CA LEU A 65 15.66 0.41 -15.94
C LEU A 65 14.30 -0.22 -16.30
N ASP A 66 14.28 -1.27 -17.14
CA ASP A 66 13.07 -2.00 -17.51
C ASP A 66 12.40 -2.65 -16.29
N THR A 67 13.20 -3.30 -15.46
CA THR A 67 12.80 -3.97 -14.23
C THR A 67 12.29 -2.96 -13.22
N LEU A 68 12.95 -1.81 -13.11
CA LEU A 68 12.50 -0.71 -12.26
C LEU A 68 11.14 -0.17 -12.72
N LEU A 69 10.95 0.06 -14.02
CA LEU A 69 9.70 0.57 -14.58
C LEU A 69 8.55 -0.43 -14.42
N GLU A 70 8.81 -1.72 -14.56
CA GLU A 70 7.82 -2.76 -14.30
C GLU A 70 7.37 -2.74 -12.84
N LYS A 71 8.31 -2.62 -11.89
CA LYS A 71 8.00 -2.50 -10.46
C LYS A 71 7.17 -1.25 -10.15
N ILE A 72 7.57 -0.10 -10.68
CA ILE A 72 6.84 1.17 -10.54
C ILE A 72 5.40 1.01 -11.04
N HIS A 73 5.22 0.35 -12.19
CA HIS A 73 3.90 0.09 -12.74
C HIS A 73 3.06 -0.76 -11.77
N ILE A 74 3.61 -1.88 -11.30
CA ILE A 74 2.92 -2.77 -10.36
C ILE A 74 2.56 -2.02 -9.05
N ASP A 75 3.47 -1.22 -8.52
CA ASP A 75 3.26 -0.44 -7.29
C ASP A 75 2.19 0.62 -7.44
N LEU A 76 2.15 1.30 -8.58
CA LEU A 76 1.12 2.29 -8.90
C LEU A 76 -0.27 1.65 -8.85
N PHE A 77 -0.47 0.53 -9.56
CA PHE A 77 -1.75 -0.17 -9.58
C PHE A 77 -2.11 -0.76 -8.21
N THR A 78 -1.15 -1.40 -7.56
CA THR A 78 -1.33 -2.05 -6.25
C THR A 78 -1.77 -1.04 -5.20
N SER A 79 -1.02 0.05 -5.03
CA SER A 79 -1.30 1.06 -4.02
C SER A 79 -2.62 1.80 -4.30
N MET A 80 -2.88 2.17 -5.56
CA MET A 80 -4.11 2.84 -5.96
C MET A 80 -5.35 1.98 -5.69
N ILE A 81 -5.34 0.72 -6.13
CA ILE A 81 -6.49 -0.19 -5.99
C ILE A 81 -6.73 -0.47 -4.50
N THR A 82 -5.67 -0.84 -3.76
CA THR A 82 -5.78 -1.23 -2.36
C THR A 82 -6.29 -0.09 -1.48
N LEU A 83 -5.68 1.11 -1.58
CA LEU A 83 -6.09 2.26 -0.79
C LEU A 83 -7.50 2.72 -1.17
N THR A 84 -7.85 2.76 -2.46
CA THR A 84 -9.19 3.15 -2.90
C THR A 84 -10.25 2.22 -2.33
N LEU A 85 -10.05 0.90 -2.44
CA LEU A 85 -11.01 -0.08 -1.92
C LEU A 85 -11.19 0.04 -0.41
N LEU A 86 -10.09 0.11 0.35
CA LEU A 86 -10.15 0.25 1.81
C LEU A 86 -10.82 1.56 2.22
N VAL A 87 -10.46 2.68 1.59
CA VAL A 87 -11.04 3.99 1.91
C VAL A 87 -12.52 4.04 1.54
N MET A 88 -12.94 3.47 0.42
CA MET A 88 -14.36 3.40 0.03
C MET A 88 -15.19 2.62 1.07
N ILE A 89 -14.69 1.46 1.52
CA ILE A 89 -15.35 0.67 2.56
C ILE A 89 -15.38 1.45 3.88
N TYR A 90 -14.26 2.06 4.26
CA TYR A 90 -14.16 2.86 5.47
C TYR A 90 -15.16 4.03 5.48
N ILE A 91 -15.20 4.84 4.42
CA ILE A 91 -16.13 5.97 4.29
C ILE A 91 -17.58 5.50 4.40
N ARG A 92 -17.89 4.35 3.77
CA ARG A 92 -19.26 3.81 3.78
C ARG A 92 -19.70 3.33 5.17
N ILE A 93 -18.78 2.84 5.98
CA ILE A 93 -19.08 2.28 7.31
C ILE A 93 -19.11 3.37 8.39
N TYR A 94 -18.21 4.35 8.31
CA TYR A 94 -18.02 5.37 9.35
C TYR A 94 -18.63 6.73 9.03
N GLU A 95 -19.03 6.98 7.78
CA GLU A 95 -19.55 8.26 7.28
C GLU A 95 -18.74 9.51 7.76
N PRO A 96 -17.39 9.49 7.69
CA PRO A 96 -16.58 10.61 8.17
C PRO A 96 -16.72 11.82 7.25
N GLN A 97 -16.81 13.03 7.82
CA GLN A 97 -16.78 14.27 7.03
C GLN A 97 -15.40 14.58 6.46
N SER A 98 -14.32 14.25 7.19
CA SER A 98 -12.93 14.39 6.75
C SER A 98 -12.03 13.47 7.57
N ASN A 99 -11.05 12.84 6.94
CA ASN A 99 -10.02 12.06 7.63
C ASN A 99 -8.66 12.29 6.97
N THR A 100 -7.77 13.00 7.67
CA THR A 100 -6.41 13.30 7.24
C THR A 100 -5.61 12.04 6.87
N MET A 101 -5.88 10.89 7.50
CA MET A 101 -5.21 9.63 7.18
C MET A 101 -5.46 9.17 5.75
N ILE A 102 -6.62 9.50 5.17
CA ILE A 102 -6.90 9.21 3.75
C ILE A 102 -5.87 9.94 2.88
N HIS A 103 -5.71 11.24 3.09
CA HIS A 103 -4.78 12.06 2.33
C HIS A 103 -3.33 11.62 2.54
N ILE A 104 -2.94 11.34 3.80
CA ILE A 104 -1.59 10.84 4.12
C ILE A 104 -1.31 9.54 3.36
N GLY A 105 -2.24 8.59 3.34
CA GLY A 105 -2.07 7.30 2.65
C GLY A 105 -1.83 7.48 1.15
N PHE A 106 -2.66 8.28 0.48
CA PHE A 106 -2.50 8.53 -0.96
C PHE A 106 -1.22 9.32 -1.29
N ILE A 107 -0.90 10.35 -0.52
CA ILE A 107 0.32 11.15 -0.72
C ILE A 107 1.55 10.26 -0.49
N ALA A 108 1.56 9.44 0.57
CA ALA A 108 2.66 8.52 0.84
C ALA A 108 2.84 7.48 -0.29
N ALA A 109 1.75 6.92 -0.83
CA ALA A 109 1.83 5.99 -1.96
C ALA A 109 2.47 6.64 -3.20
N ILE A 110 2.05 7.86 -3.56
CA ILE A 110 2.63 8.61 -4.68
C ILE A 110 4.10 8.94 -4.43
N LEU A 111 4.43 9.45 -3.23
CA LEU A 111 5.79 9.81 -2.87
C LEU A 111 6.73 8.59 -2.81
N SER A 112 6.23 7.42 -2.44
CA SER A 112 6.97 6.15 -2.52
C SER A 112 7.42 5.90 -3.95
N ILE A 113 6.48 5.93 -4.92
CA ILE A 113 6.78 5.66 -6.32
C ILE A 113 7.73 6.71 -6.91
N VAL A 114 7.48 8.00 -6.63
CA VAL A 114 8.37 9.08 -7.08
C VAL A 114 9.77 8.91 -6.50
N SER A 115 9.88 8.57 -5.21
CA SER A 115 11.18 8.36 -4.56
C SER A 115 11.93 7.17 -5.16
N LEU A 116 11.26 6.09 -5.54
CA LEU A 116 11.89 4.93 -6.20
C LEU A 116 12.46 5.30 -7.58
N VAL A 117 11.74 6.11 -8.36
CA VAL A 117 12.25 6.65 -9.62
C VAL A 117 13.48 7.52 -9.36
N LEU A 118 13.37 8.44 -8.40
CA LEU A 118 14.45 9.37 -8.09
C LEU A 118 15.66 8.67 -7.48
N SER A 119 15.52 7.58 -6.75
CA SER A 119 16.66 6.81 -6.23
C SER A 119 17.54 6.26 -7.33
N TYR A 120 16.94 5.89 -8.46
CA TYR A 120 17.71 5.48 -9.61
C TYR A 120 18.58 6.65 -10.13
N PHE A 121 18.02 7.86 -10.31
CA PHE A 121 18.76 8.95 -10.96
C PHE A 121 19.62 9.82 -10.03
N LEU A 122 19.19 9.98 -8.79
CA LEU A 122 19.73 10.98 -7.85
C LEU A 122 20.46 10.36 -6.65
N GLY A 123 20.45 9.03 -6.51
CA GLY A 123 21.24 8.30 -5.52
C GLY A 123 20.51 7.90 -4.24
N GLU A 124 21.30 7.51 -3.24
CA GLU A 124 20.87 6.76 -2.05
C GLU A 124 19.88 7.50 -1.14
N LEU A 125 19.92 8.83 -1.07
CA LEU A 125 19.01 9.61 -0.23
C LEU A 125 17.54 9.33 -0.55
N PHE A 126 17.22 9.12 -1.82
CA PHE A 126 15.86 8.79 -2.25
C PHE A 126 15.48 7.33 -1.97
N VAL A 127 16.45 6.43 -1.76
CA VAL A 127 16.18 5.05 -1.29
C VAL A 127 15.58 5.11 0.12
N MET A 128 16.14 5.95 0.99
CA MET A 128 15.61 6.14 2.34
C MET A 128 14.18 6.71 2.32
N PHE A 129 13.91 7.69 1.44
CA PHE A 129 12.56 8.24 1.27
C PHE A 129 11.59 7.21 0.72
N TRP A 130 12.01 6.42 -0.27
CA TRP A 130 11.19 5.33 -0.80
C TRP A 130 10.79 4.36 0.32
N ILE A 131 11.73 3.85 1.12
CA ILE A 131 11.43 2.94 2.24
C ILE A 131 10.46 3.60 3.22
N GLY A 132 10.71 4.85 3.61
CA GLY A 132 9.86 5.58 4.55
C GLY A 132 8.43 5.74 4.07
N PHE A 133 8.24 6.20 2.82
CA PHE A 133 6.92 6.37 2.24
C PHE A 133 6.22 5.04 1.94
N PHE A 134 6.97 4.03 1.51
CA PHE A 134 6.49 2.66 1.30
C PHE A 134 5.87 2.10 2.58
N LEU A 135 6.60 2.17 3.70
CA LEU A 135 6.11 1.68 4.99
C LEU A 135 4.94 2.53 5.52
N LEU A 136 4.97 3.85 5.29
CA LEU A 136 3.91 4.74 5.75
C LEU A 136 2.57 4.43 5.08
N TRP A 137 2.52 4.27 3.75
CA TRP A 137 1.25 3.98 3.09
C TRP A 137 0.71 2.60 3.47
N HIS A 138 1.59 1.61 3.69
CA HIS A 138 1.22 0.29 4.22
C HIS A 138 0.61 0.40 5.63
N ALA A 139 1.23 1.18 6.52
CA ALA A 139 0.72 1.39 7.87
C ALA A 139 -0.68 2.03 7.86
N VAL A 140 -0.91 2.99 6.97
CA VAL A 140 -2.22 3.61 6.78
C VAL A 140 -3.25 2.61 6.22
N ALA A 141 -2.87 1.78 5.25
CA ALA A 141 -3.74 0.75 4.70
C ALA A 141 -4.12 -0.31 5.76
N LEU A 142 -3.16 -0.73 6.59
CA LEU A 142 -3.41 -1.61 7.72
C LEU A 142 -4.32 -0.94 8.76
N TYR A 143 -4.11 0.34 9.06
CA TYR A 143 -4.99 1.11 9.95
C TYR A 143 -6.45 1.07 9.50
N PHE A 144 -6.72 1.35 8.21
CA PHE A 144 -8.09 1.26 7.68
C PHE A 144 -8.65 -0.16 7.74
N SER A 145 -7.84 -1.16 7.40
CA SER A 145 -8.24 -2.57 7.45
C SER A 145 -8.67 -2.98 8.86
N LEU A 146 -7.89 -2.61 9.87
CA LEU A 146 -8.20 -2.89 11.28
C LEU A 146 -9.48 -2.18 11.73
N LEU A 147 -9.67 -0.91 11.38
CA LEU A 147 -10.90 -0.18 11.71
C LEU A 147 -12.14 -0.86 11.12
N ILE A 148 -12.07 -1.24 9.85
CA ILE A 148 -13.18 -1.92 9.16
C ILE A 148 -13.47 -3.26 9.85
N ILE A 149 -12.46 -4.08 10.11
CA ILE A 149 -12.63 -5.38 10.77
C ILE A 149 -13.23 -5.20 12.16
N MET A 150 -12.72 -4.28 12.98
CA MET A 150 -13.23 -4.04 14.33
C MET A 150 -14.68 -3.58 14.34
N LYS A 151 -15.05 -2.70 13.40
CA LYS A 151 -16.42 -2.20 13.31
C LYS A 151 -17.40 -3.28 12.88
N LEU A 152 -17.02 -4.10 11.90
CA LEU A 152 -17.85 -5.22 11.46
C LEU A 152 -17.92 -6.29 12.55
N ALA A 153 -16.83 -6.65 13.22
CA ALA A 153 -16.86 -7.68 14.26
C ALA A 153 -17.76 -7.32 15.46
N ARG A 154 -17.91 -6.02 15.78
CA ARG A 154 -18.76 -5.53 16.88
C ARG A 154 -20.23 -5.27 16.51
N SER A 155 -20.55 -5.17 15.21
CA SER A 155 -21.91 -4.94 14.71
C SER A 155 -22.71 -6.23 14.59
#